data_AF-Q6WEP8-F1
#
_entry.id   AF-Q6WEP8-F1
#
_cell.length_a   1.000
_cell.length_b   1.000
_cell.length_c   1.000
_cell.angle_alpha   90.00
_cell.angle_beta   90.00
_cell.angle_gamma   90.00
#
_symmetry.space_group_name_H-M   'P 1'
#
loop_
_entity.id
_entity.type
_entity.pdbx_description
1 polymer ?
#
loop_
_entity_poly.entity_id
_entity_poly.type
_entity_poly.pdbx_seq_one_letter_code
_entity_poly.pdbx_strand_id
1 'polypeptide(L)'
;MFEIVQAVFAAGGALALLTFAGITLGGSVVAFVISTPLFVIFSPVLVPATIATTLLATGFTASGSLGSTAISILMWLYKKRTGKDPPKIPGLTPDSAPGKYD
;
A
#
# COMPACT_ATOMS: atom_id res chain seq x y z
N MET A 1 13.21 -10.48 -22.79
CA MET A 1 13.56 -9.11 -22.33
C MET A 1 12.58 -8.62 -21.26
N PHE A 2 11.26 -8.61 -21.53
CA PHE A 2 10.25 -8.04 -20.63
C PHE A 2 10.18 -8.72 -19.25
N GLU A 3 10.21 -10.06 -19.18
CA GLU A 3 10.26 -10.82 -17.93
C GLU A 3 11.44 -10.42 -17.02
N ILE A 4 12.61 -10.19 -17.62
CA ILE A 4 13.82 -9.80 -16.89
C ILE A 4 13.65 -8.38 -16.32
N VAL A 5 13.07 -7.47 -17.11
CA VAL A 5 12.78 -6.10 -16.67
C VAL A 5 11.77 -6.11 -15.52
N GLN A 6 10.67 -6.88 -15.65
CA GLN A 6 9.67 -7.03 -14.60
C GLN A 6 10.28 -7.64 -13.33
N ALA A 7 11.10 -8.69 -13.45
CA ALA A 7 11.77 -9.34 -12.34
C ALA A 7 12.72 -8.38 -11.60
N VAL A 8 13.45 -7.52 -12.32
CA VAL A 8 14.33 -6.51 -11.72
C VAL A 8 13.54 -5.48 -10.92
N PHE A 9 12.45 -4.94 -11.48
CA PHE A 9 11.59 -3.98 -10.75
C PHE A 9 10.91 -4.64 -9.54
N ALA A 10 10.41 -5.87 -9.69
CA ALA A 10 9.81 -6.62 -8.61
C ALA A 10 10.82 -6.92 -7.49
N ALA A 11 12.05 -7.33 -7.83
CA ALA A 11 13.12 -7.58 -6.88
C ALA A 11 13.56 -6.29 -6.16
N GLY A 12 13.70 -5.18 -6.89
CA GLY A 12 14.00 -3.87 -6.30
C GLY A 12 12.91 -3.39 -5.34
N GLY A 13 11.64 -3.54 -5.73
CA GLY A 13 10.49 -3.23 -4.89
C GLY A 13 10.43 -4.12 -3.64
N ALA A 14 10.65 -5.44 -3.79
CA ALA A 14 10.68 -6.37 -2.67
C ALA A 14 11.80 -6.03 -1.67
N LEU A 15 12.99 -5.70 -2.14
CA LEU A 15 14.11 -5.31 -1.28
C LEU A 15 13.85 -4.00 -0.54
N ALA A 16 13.28 -3.01 -1.23
CA ALA A 16 12.89 -1.74 -0.63
C ALA A 16 11.81 -1.92 0.45
N LEU A 17 10.75 -2.68 0.14
CA LEU A 17 9.67 -3.00 1.08
C LEU A 17 10.17 -3.84 2.26
N LEU A 18 11.08 -4.79 2.04
CA LEU A 18 11.68 -5.59 3.10
C LEU A 18 12.53 -4.73 4.05
N THR A 19 13.32 -3.81 3.48
CA THR A 19 14.14 -2.87 4.27
C THR A 19 13.25 -1.95 5.09
N PHE A 20 12.22 -1.37 4.46
CA PHE A 20 11.26 -0.51 5.13
C PHE A 20 10.45 -1.25 6.20
N ALA A 21 10.03 -2.49 5.93
CA ALA A 21 9.37 -3.35 6.89
C ALA A 21 10.29 -3.68 8.08
N GLY A 22 11.56 -3.98 7.82
CA GLY A 22 12.57 -4.21 8.85
C GLY A 22 12.78 -2.98 9.76
N ILE A 23 12.89 -1.78 9.18
CA ILE A 23 13.02 -0.53 9.93
C ILE A 23 11.75 -0.24 10.73
N THR A 24 10.57 -0.39 10.13
CA THR A 24 9.28 -0.15 10.79
C THR A 24 9.06 -1.14 11.94
N LEU A 25 9.36 -2.41 11.73
CA LEU A 25 9.26 -3.47 12.75
C LEU A 25 10.27 -3.24 13.87
N GLY A 26 11.53 -2.97 13.52
CA GLY A 26 12.58 -2.66 14.49
C GLY A 26 12.25 -1.41 15.32
N GLY A 27 11.81 -0.33 14.67
CA GLY A 27 11.34 0.88 15.35
C GLY A 27 10.15 0.62 16.27
N SER A 28 9.20 -0.21 15.85
CA SER A 28 8.06 -0.62 16.68
C SER A 28 8.49 -1.41 17.91
N VAL A 29 9.45 -2.34 17.77
CA VAL A 29 9.99 -3.11 18.91
C VAL A 29 10.72 -2.19 19.88
N VAL A 30 11.56 -1.27 19.39
CA VAL A 30 12.26 -0.29 20.25
C VAL A 30 11.25 0.59 20.99
N ALA A 31 10.25 1.12 20.31
CA ALA A 31 9.17 1.89 20.93
C ALA A 31 8.39 1.07 21.98
N PHE A 32 8.14 -0.21 21.71
CA PHE A 32 7.48 -1.12 22.64
C PHE A 32 8.31 -1.38 23.89
N VAL A 33 9.62 -1.59 23.75
CA VAL A 33 10.55 -1.76 24.89
C VAL A 33 10.59 -0.51 25.75
N ILE A 34 10.70 0.68 25.15
CA ILE A 34 10.65 1.96 25.88
C ILE A 34 9.29 2.16 26.56
N SER A 35 8.20 1.74 25.92
CA SER A 35 6.85 1.83 26.48
C SER A 35 6.56 0.74 27.52
N THR A 36 7.29 -0.37 27.55
CA THR A 36 7.06 -1.50 28.48
C THR A 36 6.98 -1.08 29.95
N PRO A 37 7.87 -0.24 30.51
CA PRO A 37 7.71 0.26 31.87
C PRO A 37 6.44 1.13 32.04
N LEU A 38 6.00 1.88 31.02
CA LEU A 38 4.73 2.61 31.05
C LEU A 38 3.53 1.66 31.03
N PHE A 39 3.57 0.59 30.24
CA PHE A 39 2.55 -0.46 30.23
C PHE A 39 2.39 -1.15 31.58
N VAL A 40 3.48 -1.33 32.32
CA VAL A 40 3.45 -1.94 33.66
C VAL A 40 2.81 -1.01 34.69
N ILE A 41 3.15 0.28 34.66
CA ILE A 41 2.64 1.27 35.64
C ILE A 41 1.20 1.71 35.30
N PHE A 42 0.89 1.85 34.03
CA PHE A 42 -0.41 2.33 33.53
C PHE A 42 -1.23 1.21 32.89
N SER A 43 -0.98 -0.06 33.23
CA SER A 43 -1.70 -1.24 32.72
C SER A 43 -3.23 -1.05 32.68
N PRO A 44 -3.88 -0.41 33.69
CA PRO A 44 -5.33 -0.17 33.64
C PRO A 44 -5.79 0.77 32.50
N VAL A 45 -4.91 1.63 31.96
CA VAL A 45 -5.22 2.67 30.95
C VAL A 45 -4.63 2.35 29.58
N LEU A 46 -3.42 1.80 29.54
CA LEU A 46 -2.73 1.51 28.27
C LEU A 46 -3.30 0.27 27.56
N VAL A 47 -3.85 -0.71 28.30
CA VAL A 47 -4.51 -1.88 27.70
C VAL A 47 -5.75 -1.45 26.89
N PRO A 48 -6.67 -0.63 27.41
CA PRO A 48 -7.73 -0.04 26.60
C PRO A 48 -7.23 0.78 25.39
N ALA A 49 -6.17 1.56 25.56
CA ALA A 49 -5.63 2.40 24.50
C ALA A 49 -5.04 1.58 23.34
N THR A 50 -4.28 0.53 23.62
CA THR A 50 -3.72 -0.33 22.57
C THR A 50 -4.79 -1.11 21.81
N ILE A 51 -5.84 -1.58 22.49
CA ILE A 51 -6.99 -2.20 21.83
C ILE A 51 -7.63 -1.20 20.87
N ALA A 52 -7.87 0.03 21.30
CA ALA A 52 -8.44 1.07 20.42
C ALA A 52 -7.54 1.39 19.23
N THR A 53 -6.23 1.56 19.44
CA THR A 53 -5.28 1.87 18.37
C THR A 53 -5.14 0.73 17.36
N THR A 54 -5.05 -0.52 17.82
CA THR A 54 -4.98 -1.69 16.92
C THR A 54 -6.26 -1.85 16.12
N LEU A 55 -7.42 -1.68 16.75
CA LEU A 55 -8.72 -1.71 16.06
C LEU A 55 -8.82 -0.60 15.01
N LEU A 56 -8.40 0.63 15.34
CA LEU A 56 -8.40 1.76 14.41
C LEU A 56 -7.44 1.53 13.24
N ALA A 57 -6.22 1.04 13.51
CA ALA A 57 -5.24 0.74 12.47
C ALA A 57 -5.76 -0.35 11.53
N THR A 58 -6.25 -1.46 12.08
CA THR A 58 -6.83 -2.56 11.30
C THR A 58 -8.07 -2.11 10.51
N GLY A 59 -8.98 -1.37 11.14
CA GLY A 59 -10.18 -0.85 10.49
C GLY A 59 -9.86 0.14 9.37
N PHE A 60 -8.88 1.01 9.56
CA PHE A 60 -8.43 1.95 8.54
C PHE A 60 -7.77 1.24 7.36
N THR A 61 -6.88 0.28 7.63
CA THR A 61 -6.25 -0.55 6.58
C THR A 61 -7.30 -1.35 5.80
N ALA A 62 -8.27 -1.95 6.49
CA ALA A 62 -9.38 -2.65 5.86
C ALA A 62 -10.25 -1.71 5.00
N SER A 63 -10.56 -0.51 5.50
CA SER A 63 -11.32 0.48 4.74
C SER A 63 -10.58 0.94 3.47
N GLY A 64 -9.28 1.17 3.56
CA GLY A 64 -8.46 1.57 2.41
C GLY A 64 -8.35 0.47 1.35
N SER A 65 -8.14 -0.79 1.77
CA SER A 65 -8.02 -1.92 0.85
C SER A 65 -9.35 -2.26 0.17
N LEU A 66 -10.45 -2.20 0.91
CA LEU A 66 -11.80 -2.39 0.36
C LEU A 66 -12.14 -1.29 -0.64
N GLY A 67 -11.85 -0.03 -0.33
CA GLY A 67 -12.06 1.09 -1.25
C GLY A 67 -11.26 0.96 -2.55
N SER A 68 -9.97 0.65 -2.45
CA SER A 68 -9.12 0.42 -3.62
C SER A 68 -9.63 -0.73 -4.49
N THR A 69 -9.98 -1.86 -3.86
CA THR A 69 -10.51 -3.04 -4.56
C THR A 69 -11.85 -2.73 -5.24
N ALA A 70 -12.75 -1.99 -4.58
CA ALA A 70 -14.02 -1.57 -5.15
C ALA A 70 -13.85 -0.70 -6.40
N ILE A 71 -12.91 0.24 -6.37
CA ILE A 71 -12.57 1.08 -7.54
C ILE A 71 -12.04 0.21 -8.68
N SER A 72 -11.12 -0.73 -8.39
CA SER A 72 -10.59 -1.65 -9.40
C SER A 72 -11.69 -2.50 -10.06
N ILE A 73 -12.62 -3.03 -9.28
CA ILE A 73 -13.76 -3.82 -9.80
C ILE A 73 -14.70 -2.94 -10.62
N LEU A 74 -15.01 -1.72 -10.16
CA LEU A 74 -15.88 -0.80 -10.88
C LEU A 74 -15.27 -0.42 -12.23
N MET A 75 -13.97 -0.18 -12.28
CA MET A 75 -13.25 0.17 -13.50
C MET A 75 -13.22 -1.00 -14.50
N TRP A 76 -13.04 -2.23 -14.00
CA TRP A 76 -13.15 -3.45 -14.80
C TRP A 76 -14.57 -3.65 -15.34
N LEU A 77 -15.60 -3.46 -14.51
CA LEU A 77 -17.00 -3.60 -14.90
C LEU A 77 -17.41 -2.53 -15.90
N TYR A 78 -16.98 -1.28 -15.71
CA TYR A 78 -17.21 -0.18 -16.63
C TYR A 78 -16.62 -0.49 -18.01
N LYS A 79 -15.37 -0.96 -18.06
CA LYS A 79 -14.75 -1.40 -19.31
C LYS A 79 -15.55 -2.53 -19.97
N LYS A 80 -15.98 -3.52 -19.18
CA LYS A 80 -16.76 -4.66 -19.67
C LYS A 80 -18.14 -4.27 -20.21
N ARG A 81 -18.80 -3.28 -19.60
CA ARG A 81 -20.14 -2.80 -19.98
C ARG A 81 -20.11 -1.79 -21.13
N THR A 82 -19.16 -0.86 -21.10
CA THR A 82 -19.11 0.27 -22.03
C THR A 82 -18.22 -0.03 -23.24
N GLY A 83 -17.36 -1.06 -23.17
CA GLY A 83 -16.45 -1.46 -24.25
C GLY A 83 -15.37 -0.43 -24.59
N LYS A 84 -15.41 0.75 -23.96
CA LYS A 84 -14.46 1.85 -24.10
C LYS A 84 -13.46 1.79 -22.96
N ASP A 85 -12.18 1.94 -23.29
CA ASP A 85 -11.14 2.08 -22.28
C ASP A 85 -11.46 3.27 -21.37
N PRO A 86 -11.19 3.15 -20.05
CA PRO A 86 -11.38 4.26 -19.13
C PRO A 86 -10.60 5.49 -19.61
N PRO A 87 -11.15 6.71 -19.43
CA PRO A 87 -10.58 7.94 -19.97
C PRO A 87 -9.11 8.09 -19.54
N LYS A 88 -8.21 8.15 -20.55
CA LYS A 88 -6.80 8.45 -20.33
C LYS A 88 -6.69 9.86 -19.77
N ILE A 89 -6.05 10.01 -18.62
CA ILE A 89 -5.77 11.31 -18.01
C ILE A 89 -4.64 11.97 -18.83
N PRO A 90 -4.89 13.10 -19.54
CA PRO A 90 -3.87 13.78 -20.32
C PRO A 90 -2.75 14.30 -19.40
N GLY A 91 -1.48 14.01 -19.72
CA GLY A 91 -0.31 14.49 -18.97
C GLY A 91 0.41 13.48 -18.05
N LEU A 92 -0.10 12.24 -17.91
CA LEU A 92 0.60 11.13 -17.22
C LEU A 92 1.25 10.12 -18.19
N THR A 93 1.20 10.40 -19.50
CA THR A 93 1.86 9.59 -20.54
C THR A 93 3.00 10.44 -21.12
N PRO A 94 4.24 9.92 -21.26
CA PRO A 94 5.27 10.62 -22.02
C PRO A 94 4.76 10.92 -23.43
N ASP A 95 4.94 12.16 -23.89
CA ASP A 95 4.57 12.56 -25.23
C ASP A 95 5.34 11.74 -26.27
N SER A 96 4.58 11.08 -27.13
CA SER A 96 4.92 10.70 -28.50
C SER A 96 6.13 9.78 -28.72
N ALA A 97 5.84 8.53 -29.09
CA ALA A 97 6.76 7.74 -29.91
C ALA A 97 6.96 8.45 -31.27
N PRO A 98 8.21 8.73 -31.70
CA PRO A 98 8.46 9.25 -33.04
C PRO A 98 8.53 8.09 -34.03
N GLY A 99 7.64 8.13 -35.01
CA GLY A 99 7.78 7.44 -36.30
C GLY A 99 7.15 6.06 -36.35
N LYS A 100 6.13 5.92 -37.19
CA LYS A 100 6.24 5.28 -38.51
C LYS A 100 4.97 5.59 -39.31
N TYR A 101 5.08 6.61 -40.14
CA TYR A 101 4.39 6.63 -41.42
C TYR A 101 5.29 5.81 -42.35
N ASP A 102 4.75 4.70 -42.86
CA ASP A 102 5.04 4.00 -44.13
C ASP A 102 4.28 2.66 -44.11
#